data_AF-A0A8B8GI42-F1
#
_entry.id   AF-A0A8B8GI42-F1
#
_cell.length_a   1.000
_cell.length_b   1.000
_cell.length_c   1.000
_cell.angle_alpha   90.00
_cell.angle_beta   90.00
_cell.angle_gamma   90.00
#
_symmetry.space_group_name_H-M   'P 1'
#
loop_
_entity.id
_entity.type
_entity.pdbx_description
1 polymer ?
#
loop_
_entity_poly.entity_id
_entity_poly.type
_entity_poly.pdbx_seq_one_letter_code
_entity_poly.pdbx_strand_id
1 'polypeptide(L)'
;MKLVKASGFVETRSSHARKIVWYYKKKIDDCFNYHTFLESSNDELINLLKLLSVNHPIKYNLKLESTFKRPHVDNLSETRAFKIIAKEIFTDKDIRNVIEKDFTRFLHEEDEYIGKGSGFTLEYMDGLLLGVYK
;
A
#
# COMPACT_ATOMS: atom_id res chain seq x y z
N MET A 1 -4.63 -28.77 4.57
CA MET A 1 -4.80 -27.46 5.25
C MET A 1 -5.14 -26.41 4.19
N LYS A 2 -6.37 -25.89 4.16
CA LYS A 2 -6.69 -24.71 3.35
C LYS A 2 -6.03 -23.50 4.04
N LEU A 3 -4.95 -22.97 3.46
CA LEU A 3 -4.47 -21.64 3.82
C LEU A 3 -5.64 -20.68 3.60
N VAL A 4 -6.21 -20.18 4.70
CA VAL A 4 -7.15 -19.06 4.65
C VAL A 4 -6.35 -17.90 4.06
N LYS A 5 -6.64 -17.54 2.80
CA LYS A 5 -6.13 -16.31 2.20
C LYS A 5 -6.63 -15.18 3.09
N ALA A 6 -5.78 -14.68 4.00
CA ALA A 6 -6.08 -13.48 4.77
C ALA A 6 -6.24 -12.34 3.76
N SER A 7 -7.49 -11.97 3.48
CA SER A 7 -7.80 -11.03 2.41
C SER A 7 -7.50 -9.59 2.78
N GLY A 8 -7.14 -9.29 4.03
CA GLY A 8 -6.93 -7.93 4.51
C GLY A 8 -5.60 -7.64 5.17
N PHE A 9 -5.50 -6.45 5.74
CA PHE A 9 -4.32 -5.97 6.45
C PHE A 9 -4.04 -6.80 7.71
N VAL A 10 -2.87 -7.45 7.74
CA VAL A 10 -2.42 -8.24 8.89
C VAL A 10 -1.32 -7.48 9.62
N GLU A 11 -1.38 -7.39 10.95
CA GLU A 11 -0.28 -6.85 11.76
C GLU A 11 0.97 -7.73 11.57
N THR A 12 2.06 -7.14 11.10
CA THR A 12 3.32 -7.87 10.85
C THR A 12 4.36 -7.59 11.93
N ARG A 13 4.35 -6.39 12.51
CA ARG A 13 5.33 -5.97 13.51
C ARG A 13 4.76 -4.84 14.37
N SER A 14 5.29 -4.72 15.59
CA SER A 14 5.16 -3.51 16.41
C SER A 14 6.48 -3.16 17.10
N SER A 15 6.64 -1.88 17.47
CA SER A 15 7.84 -1.33 18.13
C SER A 15 7.46 -0.26 19.16
N HIS A 16 8.42 0.11 20.03
CA HIS A 16 8.28 1.17 21.03
C HIS A 16 7.03 1.02 21.91
N ALA A 17 6.84 -0.16 22.51
CA ALA A 17 5.64 -0.48 23.30
C ALA A 17 4.33 -0.22 22.51
N ARG A 18 4.30 -0.66 21.25
CA ARG A 18 3.17 -0.51 20.31
C ARG A 18 2.82 0.94 19.92
N LYS A 19 3.72 1.90 20.17
CA LYS A 19 3.60 3.25 19.57
C LYS A 19 3.73 3.23 18.06
N ILE A 20 4.42 2.23 17.50
CA ILE A 20 4.49 2.02 16.05
C ILE A 20 4.01 0.60 15.75
N VAL A 21 3.07 0.47 14.83
CA VAL A 21 2.51 -0.81 14.38
C VAL A 21 2.52 -0.83 12.86
N TRP A 22 2.95 -1.93 12.27
CA TRP A 22 2.95 -2.15 10.83
C TRP A 22 1.93 -3.21 10.46
N TYR A 23 1.19 -2.93 9.40
CA TYR A 23 0.24 -3.84 8.78
C TYR A 23 0.63 -4.06 7.33
N TYR A 24 0.42 -5.27 6.83
CA TYR A 24 0.68 -5.60 5.44
C TYR A 24 -0.53 -6.28 4.83
N LYS A 25 -0.95 -5.78 3.67
CA LYS A 25 -1.91 -6.46 2.80
C LYS A 25 -1.14 -7.01 1.60
N LYS A 26 -1.03 -8.33 1.55
CA LYS A 26 -0.41 -9.03 0.42
C LYS A 26 -1.34 -8.97 -0.79
N LYS A 27 -0.77 -8.85 -1.99
CA LYS A 27 -1.52 -9.00 -3.24
C LYS A 27 -2.16 -10.40 -3.33
N ILE A 28 -3.42 -10.47 -3.74
CA ILE A 28 -4.14 -11.71 -4.03
C ILE A 28 -3.98 -12.05 -5.52
N ASP A 29 -3.88 -13.33 -5.86
CA ASP A 29 -3.52 -13.84 -7.20
C ASP A 29 -4.27 -13.19 -8.37
N ASP A 30 -5.54 -12.81 -8.19
CA ASP A 30 -6.41 -12.27 -9.26
C ASP A 30 -6.18 -10.79 -9.60
N CYS A 31 -5.22 -10.13 -8.93
CA CYS A 31 -5.01 -8.71 -9.05
C CYS A 31 -3.78 -8.35 -9.91
N PHE A 32 -3.97 -8.02 -11.18
CA PHE A 32 -2.84 -7.87 -12.12
C PHE A 32 -2.28 -6.45 -12.23
N ASN A 33 -2.96 -5.44 -11.70
CA ASN A 33 -2.55 -4.05 -11.81
C ASN A 33 -2.82 -3.24 -10.52
N TYR A 34 -2.16 -2.10 -10.40
CA TYR A 34 -2.25 -1.24 -9.23
C TYR A 34 -3.68 -0.76 -8.98
N HIS A 35 -4.40 -0.40 -10.04
CA HIS A 35 -5.77 0.11 -9.94
C HIS A 35 -6.70 -0.86 -9.18
N THR A 36 -6.81 -2.09 -9.68
CA THR A 36 -7.64 -3.13 -9.07
C THR A 36 -7.19 -3.47 -7.65
N PHE A 37 -5.88 -3.44 -7.38
CA PHE A 37 -5.34 -3.74 -6.06
C PHE A 37 -5.72 -2.68 -5.05
N LEU A 38 -5.50 -1.41 -5.41
CA LEU A 38 -5.79 -0.27 -4.56
C LEU A 38 -7.30 -0.15 -4.33
N GLU A 39 -8.14 -0.29 -5.37
CA GLU A 39 -9.60 -0.31 -5.21
C GLU A 39 -10.07 -1.39 -4.22
N SER A 40 -9.58 -2.62 -4.38
CA SER A 40 -9.93 -3.72 -3.47
C SER A 40 -9.37 -3.56 -2.04
N SER A 41 -8.38 -2.68 -1.86
CA SER A 41 -7.76 -2.39 -0.56
C SER A 41 -8.40 -1.20 0.16
N ASN A 42 -9.19 -0.38 -0.55
CA ASN A 42 -9.59 0.95 -0.11
C ASN A 42 -10.44 0.91 1.17
N ASP A 43 -11.58 0.21 1.13
CA ASP A 43 -12.49 0.19 2.29
C ASP A 43 -11.87 -0.48 3.52
N GLU A 44 -11.04 -1.50 3.33
CA GLU A 44 -10.33 -2.15 4.44
C GLU A 44 -9.32 -1.22 5.10
N LEU A 45 -8.55 -0.47 4.31
CA LEU A 45 -7.60 0.52 4.81
C LEU A 45 -8.34 1.64 5.57
N ILE A 46 -9.42 2.17 5.00
CA ILE A 46 -10.24 3.21 5.63
C ILE A 46 -10.80 2.72 6.97
N ASN A 47 -11.36 1.51 7.00
CA ASN A 47 -11.94 0.94 8.21
C ASN A 47 -10.88 0.69 9.29
N LEU A 48 -9.69 0.20 8.91
CA LEU A 48 -8.57 0.01 9.83
C LEU A 48 -8.11 1.36 10.41
N LEU A 49 -7.93 2.38 9.57
CA LEU A 49 -7.50 3.70 10.04
C LEU A 49 -8.53 4.35 10.95
N LYS A 50 -9.83 4.27 10.63
CA LYS A 50 -10.93 4.72 11.49
C LYS A 50 -10.91 4.04 12.86
N LEU A 51 -10.76 2.71 12.86
CA LEU A 51 -10.68 1.92 14.09
C LEU A 51 -9.49 2.36 14.94
N LEU A 52 -8.34 2.63 14.32
CA LEU A 52 -7.12 3.02 15.04
C LEU A 52 -7.14 4.47 15.51
N SER A 53 -7.89 5.36 14.84
CA SER A 53 -8.00 6.78 15.18
C SER A 53 -9.18 7.14 16.07
N VAL A 54 -9.99 6.16 16.50
CA VAL A 54 -11.24 6.41 17.23
C VAL A 54 -11.02 7.13 18.57
N ASN A 55 -9.94 6.78 19.28
CA ASN A 55 -9.67 7.28 20.63
C ASN A 55 -8.62 8.40 20.67
N HIS A 56 -7.74 8.45 19.68
CA HIS A 56 -6.67 9.43 19.63
C HIS A 56 -6.25 9.66 18.17
N PRO A 57 -5.74 10.85 17.83
CA PRO A 57 -5.11 11.08 16.53
C PRO A 57 -3.99 10.08 16.28
N ILE A 58 -3.78 9.75 15.01
CA ILE A 58 -2.68 8.88 14.58
C ILE A 58 -1.92 9.54 13.43
N LYS A 59 -0.67 9.12 13.22
CA LYS A 59 0.00 9.31 11.94
C LYS A 59 0.05 7.99 11.20
N TYR A 60 -0.02 8.03 9.88
CA TYR A 60 0.20 6.85 9.06
C TYR A 60 1.08 7.16 7.86
N ASN A 61 1.80 6.16 7.37
CA ASN A 61 2.45 6.18 6.06
C ASN A 61 2.05 4.94 5.26
N LEU A 62 2.20 5.02 3.95
CA LEU A 62 1.94 3.89 3.05
C LEU A 62 3.17 3.63 2.19
N LYS A 63 3.44 2.36 1.93
CA LYS A 63 4.47 1.91 0.99
C LYS A 63 3.88 0.81 0.11
N LEU A 64 3.76 1.08 -1.19
CA LEU A 64 3.34 0.12 -2.20
C LEU A 64 4.58 -0.52 -2.80
N GLU A 65 4.73 -1.83 -2.65
CA GLU A 65 5.92 -2.59 -3.08
C GLU A 65 5.59 -3.42 -4.31
N SER A 66 6.45 -3.38 -5.31
CA SER A 66 6.28 -4.13 -6.55
C SER A 66 7.61 -4.38 -7.23
N THR A 67 7.62 -5.37 -8.11
CA THR A 67 8.79 -5.71 -8.92
C THR A 67 8.46 -5.47 -10.38
N PHE A 68 9.40 -4.82 -11.06
CA PHE A 68 9.32 -4.45 -12.47
C PHE A 68 10.40 -5.17 -13.24
N LYS A 69 10.12 -5.52 -14.48
CA LYS A 69 11.10 -6.12 -15.39
C LYS A 69 11.29 -5.26 -16.61
N ARG A 70 12.49 -5.36 -17.19
CA ARG A 70 12.76 -4.81 -18.52
C ARG A 70 12.54 -5.89 -19.58
N PRO A 71 11.54 -5.76 -20.47
CA PRO A 71 11.36 -6.71 -21.56
C PRO A 71 12.63 -6.77 -22.41
N HIS A 72 13.06 -7.97 -22.79
CA HIS A 72 14.23 -8.25 -23.64
C HIS A 72 15.60 -8.05 -22.98
N VAL A 73 15.66 -7.94 -21.65
CA VAL A 73 16.92 -8.07 -20.90
C VAL A 73 16.74 -9.13 -19.83
N ASP A 74 17.41 -10.27 -20.01
CA ASP A 74 17.31 -11.39 -19.08
C ASP A 74 17.82 -11.01 -17.67
N ASN A 75 17.13 -11.51 -16.65
CA ASN A 75 17.48 -11.39 -15.23
C ASN A 75 17.54 -9.96 -14.65
N LEU A 76 16.91 -8.98 -15.30
CA LEU A 76 16.81 -7.60 -14.78
C LEU A 76 15.39 -7.31 -14.29
N SER A 77 15.07 -7.90 -13.13
CA SER A 77 13.92 -7.50 -12.31
C SER A 77 14.39 -6.53 -11.22
N GLU A 78 13.72 -5.39 -11.10
CA GLU A 78 13.99 -4.36 -10.12
C GLU A 78 12.81 -4.25 -9.15
N THR A 79 13.07 -4.47 -7.86
CA THR A 79 12.08 -4.20 -6.81
C THR A 79 12.05 -2.71 -6.52
N ARG A 80 10.87 -2.11 -6.64
CA ARG A 80 10.62 -0.70 -6.40
C ARG A 80 9.49 -0.51 -5.41
N ALA A 81 9.54 0.59 -4.67
CA ALA A 81 8.48 0.94 -3.75
C ALA A 81 8.13 2.42 -3.83
N PHE A 82 6.85 2.68 -4.02
CA PHE A 82 6.27 4.02 -3.96
C PHE A 82 5.84 4.31 -2.53
N LYS A 83 6.03 5.55 -2.07
CA LYS A 83 5.85 5.89 -0.65
C LYS A 83 5.02 7.15 -0.48
N ILE A 84 4.01 7.05 0.36
CA ILE A 84 3.33 8.21 0.93
C ILE A 84 4.00 8.54 2.26
N ILE A 85 4.48 9.77 2.38
CA ILE A 85 5.06 10.29 3.62
C ILE A 85 4.03 10.29 4.75
N ALA A 86 4.51 10.32 6.00
CA ALA A 86 3.62 10.25 7.15
C ALA A 86 2.61 11.41 7.18
N LYS A 87 1.32 11.09 7.34
CA LYS A 87 0.19 12.03 7.42
C LYS A 87 -0.62 11.81 8.68
N GLU A 88 -1.14 12.90 9.26
CA GLU A 88 -1.99 12.87 10.45
C GLU A 88 -3.46 12.57 10.09
N ILE A 89 -4.10 11.75 10.91
CA ILE A 89 -5.55 11.51 10.90
C ILE A 89 -6.10 11.96 12.26
N PHE A 90 -7.06 12.88 12.19
CA PHE A 90 -7.86 13.35 13.32
C PHE A 90 -9.27 12.78 13.20
N THR A 91 -10.02 12.76 14.31
CA THR A 91 -11.35 12.13 14.43
C THR A 91 -12.37 12.67 13.43
N ASP A 92 -12.26 13.94 13.05
CA ASP A 92 -13.11 14.71 12.15
C ASP A 92 -12.61 14.77 10.70
N LYS A 93 -11.44 14.19 10.42
CA LYS A 93 -10.85 14.20 9.08
C LYS A 93 -11.60 13.26 8.15
N ASP A 94 -11.84 13.70 6.92
CA ASP A 94 -12.35 12.82 5.85
C ASP A 94 -11.25 11.84 5.41
N ILE A 95 -11.17 10.72 6.12
CA ILE A 95 -10.19 9.65 5.86
C ILE A 95 -10.33 9.12 4.43
N ARG A 96 -11.57 9.01 3.90
CA ARG A 96 -11.80 8.46 2.56
C ARG A 96 -11.12 9.32 1.50
N ASN A 97 -11.40 10.63 1.48
CA ASN A 97 -10.79 11.56 0.54
C ASN A 97 -9.26 11.60 0.66
N VAL A 98 -8.71 11.48 1.88
CA VAL A 98 -7.26 11.45 2.09
C VAL A 98 -6.65 10.18 1.46
N ILE A 99 -7.27 9.02 1.64
CA ILE A 99 -6.80 7.75 1.07
C ILE A 99 -6.95 7.72 -0.44
N GLU A 100 -8.05 8.24 -0.99
CA GLU A 100 -8.24 8.34 -2.44
C GLU A 100 -7.15 9.19 -3.11
N LYS A 101 -6.77 10.31 -2.48
CA LYS A 101 -5.64 11.14 -2.94
C LYS A 101 -4.30 10.41 -2.89
N ASP A 102 -4.08 9.60 -1.85
CA ASP A 102 -2.87 8.79 -1.72
C ASP A 102 -2.79 7.71 -2.79
N PHE A 103 -3.91 7.05 -3.08
CA PHE A 103 -3.97 6.03 -4.12
C PHE A 103 -3.81 6.63 -5.51
N THR A 104 -4.42 7.79 -5.77
CA THR A 104 -4.24 8.54 -7.02
C THR A 104 -2.75 8.88 -7.23
N ARG A 105 -2.05 9.26 -6.16
CA ARG A 105 -0.61 9.51 -6.22
C ARG A 105 0.19 8.24 -6.54
N PHE A 106 -0.15 7.08 -5.98
CA PHE A 106 0.51 5.82 -6.36
C PHE A 106 0.33 5.48 -7.84
N LEU A 107 -0.87 5.68 -8.39
CA LEU A 107 -1.13 5.45 -9.81
C LEU A 107 -0.33 6.42 -10.69
N HIS A 108 -0.17 7.67 -10.26
CA HIS A 108 0.67 8.63 -10.98
C HIS A 108 2.16 8.26 -10.92
N GLU A 109 2.67 7.88 -9.74
CA GLU A 109 4.09 7.46 -9.60
C GLU A 109 4.39 6.18 -10.41
N GLU A 110 3.42 5.28 -10.55
CA GLU A 110 3.52 4.12 -11.46
C GLU A 110 3.57 4.56 -12.92
N ASP A 111 2.64 5.40 -13.37
CA ASP A 111 2.57 5.87 -14.75
C ASP A 111 3.83 6.63 -15.16
N GLU A 112 4.37 7.48 -14.27
CA GLU A 112 5.65 8.16 -14.50
C GLU A 112 6.83 7.18 -14.61
N TYR A 113 6.80 6.08 -13.86
CA TYR A 113 7.87 5.09 -13.89
C TYR A 113 7.80 4.15 -15.10
N ILE A 114 6.59 3.73 -15.50
CA ILE A 114 6.35 2.90 -16.70
C ILE A 114 6.34 3.76 -17.99
N GLY A 115 6.20 5.07 -17.85
CA GLY A 115 6.01 6.04 -18.92
C GLY A 115 6.93 5.91 -20.12
N LYS A 116 6.47 6.46 -21.25
CA LYS A 116 7.01 6.22 -22.61
C LYS A 116 8.54 6.30 -22.67
N GLY A 117 9.18 5.14 -22.73
CA GLY A 117 10.62 5.00 -22.95
C GLY A 117 11.43 4.49 -21.76
N SER A 118 10.84 4.28 -20.57
CA SER A 118 11.58 3.70 -19.44
C SER A 118 12.03 2.26 -19.73
N GLY A 119 11.25 1.54 -20.55
CA GLY A 119 11.48 0.14 -20.86
C GLY A 119 11.11 -0.79 -19.70
N PHE A 120 10.54 -0.28 -18.61
CA PHE A 120 10.07 -1.09 -17.50
C PHE A 120 8.61 -1.47 -17.68
N THR A 121 8.28 -2.68 -17.24
CA THR A 121 6.91 -3.20 -17.17
C THR A 121 6.69 -3.81 -15.79
N LEU A 122 5.52 -3.61 -15.22
CA LEU A 122 5.16 -4.26 -13.96
C LEU A 122 5.21 -5.78 -14.14
N GLU A 123 6.00 -6.46 -13.30
CA GLU A 123 6.11 -7.92 -13.31
C GLU A 123 5.14 -8.52 -12.29
N TYR A 124 5.22 -8.07 -11.04
CA TYR A 124 4.26 -8.44 -10.00
C TYR A 124 4.20 -7.37 -8.90
N MET A 125 3.04 -7.26 -8.27
CA MET A 125 2.87 -6.49 -7.03
C MET A 125 3.11 -7.38 -5.83
N ASP A 126 3.94 -6.92 -4.90
CA ASP A 126 4.14 -7.57 -3.61
C ASP A 126 2.92 -7.33 -2.71
N GLY A 127 2.62 -6.05 -2.45
CA GLY A 127 1.53 -5.64 -1.58
C GLY A 127 1.66 -4.22 -1.04
N LEU A 128 0.79 -3.89 -0.09
CA LEU A 128 0.70 -2.58 0.54
C LEU A 128 1.07 -2.67 2.02
N LEU A 129 2.11 -1.94 2.41
CA LEU A 129 2.53 -1.78 3.79
C LEU A 129 1.96 -0.47 4.36
N LEU A 130 1.31 -0.57 5.52
CA LEU A 130 0.80 0.53 6.32
C LEU A 130 1.63 0.61 7.61
N GLY A 131 2.25 1.75 7.87
CA GLY A 131 2.83 2.06 9.19
C GLY A 131 1.92 3.04 9.93
N VAL A 132 1.56 2.72 11.18
CA VAL A 132 0.74 3.58 12.05
C VAL A 132 1.54 3.96 13.28
N TYR A 133 1.48 5.24 13.63
CA TYR A 133 2.17 5.87 14.75
C TYR A 133 1.14 6.49 15.69
N LYS A 134 1.22 6.13 16.96
CA LYS A 134 0.34 6.60 18.04
C LYS A 134 1.06 7.59 18.95
#